data_AF-A0A530QL94-F1
#
_entry.id   AF-A0A530QL94-F1
#
_cell.length_a   1.000
_cell.length_b   1.000
_cell.length_c   1.000
_cell.angle_alpha   90.00
_cell.angle_beta   90.00
_cell.angle_gamma   90.00
#
_symmetry.space_group_name_H-M   'P 1'
#
loop_
_entity.id
_entity.type
_entity.pdbx_description
1 polymer ?
#
loop_
_entity_poly.entity_id
_entity_poly.type
_entity_poly.pdbx_seq_one_letter_code
_entity_poly.pdbx_strand_id
1 'polypeptide(L)' 'MRKASRLFEIIQILRLARKPVTAAMIAERLEVTMRSVYRDIAALQAMRVPIQGGRGIGYILRPGFDLPPLMFS' A
#
# COMPACT_ATOMS: atom_id res chain seq x y z
N MET A 1 15.15 -7.00 4.27
CA MET A 1 13.69 -7.28 4.35
C MET A 1 13.23 -8.16 3.18
N ARG A 2 12.42 -9.20 3.43
CA ARG A 2 11.81 -10.01 2.35
C ARG A 2 10.68 -9.23 1.66
N LYS A 3 10.49 -9.43 0.36
CA LYS A 3 9.49 -8.69 -0.45
C LYS A 3 8.07 -8.80 0.12
N ALA A 4 7.63 -10.01 0.49
CA ALA A 4 6.30 -10.24 1.06
C ALA A 4 6.07 -9.45 2.36
N SER A 5 7.05 -9.43 3.26
CA SER A 5 6.99 -8.64 4.49
C SER A 5 6.84 -7.15 4.20
N ARG A 6 7.55 -6.64 3.17
CA ARG A 6 7.46 -5.22 2.79
C ARG A 6 6.09 -4.84 2.25
N LEU A 7 5.49 -5.69 1.42
CA LEU A 7 4.15 -5.45 0.88
C LEU A 7 3.11 -5.37 2.00
N PHE A 8 3.19 -6.26 2.98
CA PHE A 8 2.33 -6.24 4.15
C PHE A 8 2.50 -4.95 4.97
N GLU A 9 3.74 -4.54 5.25
CA GLU A 9 4.03 -3.30 5.97
C GLU A 9 3.50 -2.05 5.25
N ILE A 10 3.62 -1.99 3.91
CA ILE A 10 3.03 -0.90 3.12
C ILE A 10 1.52 -0.83 3.32
N ILE A 11 0.82 -1.98 3.30
CA ILE A 11 -0.62 -2.02 3.56
C ILE A 11 -0.94 -1.51 4.97
N GLN A 12 -0.18 -1.92 5.99
CA GLN A 12 -0.41 -1.47 7.37
C GLN A 12 -0.20 0.04 7.53
N ILE A 13 0.87 0.58 6.93
CA ILE A 13 1.12 2.02 6.91
C ILE A 13 -0.07 2.76 6.31
N LEU A 14 -0.57 2.33 5.15
CA LEU A 14 -1.68 2.99 4.48
C LEU A 14 -3.02 2.81 5.21
N ARG A 15 -3.23 1.68 5.89
CA ARG A 15 -4.43 1.39 6.69
C ARG A 15 -4.52 2.27 7.94
N LEU A 16 -3.40 2.51 8.60
CA LEU A 16 -3.33 3.32 9.83
C LEU A 16 -3.28 4.82 9.54
N ALA A 17 -2.92 5.20 8.32
CA ALA A 17 -2.76 6.60 7.95
C ALA A 17 -4.11 7.33 7.83
N ARG A 18 -4.24 8.45 8.56
CA ARG A 18 -5.39 9.36 8.45
C ARG A 18 -5.27 10.35 7.28
N LYS A 19 -4.08 10.45 6.68
CA LYS A 19 -3.75 11.37 5.58
C LYS A 19 -2.96 10.61 4.51
N PRO A 20 -2.94 11.08 3.25
CA PRO A 20 -2.11 10.47 2.21
C PRO A 20 -0.65 10.36 2.63
N VAL A 21 -0.05 9.17 2.45
CA VAL A 21 1.35 8.89 2.77
C VAL A 21 2.16 8.87 1.49
N THR A 22 3.18 9.71 1.41
CA THR A 22 4.01 9.77 0.20
C THR A 22 4.95 8.58 0.06
N ALA A 23 5.40 8.30 -1.17
CA ALA A 23 6.42 7.29 -1.40
C ALA A 23 7.71 7.56 -0.60
N ALA A 24 8.04 8.84 -0.38
CA ALA A 24 9.20 9.24 0.40
C ALA A 24 9.06 8.84 1.88
N MET A 25 7.90 9.12 2.49
CA MET A 25 7.61 8.73 3.88
C MET A 25 7.61 7.21 4.07
N ILE A 26 7.04 6.46 3.12
CA ILE A 26 7.05 5.00 3.16
C ILE A 26 8.49 4.48 3.00
N ALA A 27 9.27 5.07 2.10
CA ALA A 27 10.65 4.70 1.84
C ALA A 27 11.53 4.92 3.07
N GLU A 28 11.39 6.06 3.73
CA GLU A 28 12.09 6.39 4.98
C GLU A 28 11.72 5.41 6.09
N ARG A 29 10.42 5.17 6.32
CA ARG A 29 9.95 4.28 7.40
C ARG A 29 10.35 2.82 7.22
N LEU A 30 10.46 2.35 5.97
CA LEU A 30 10.82 0.98 5.65
C LEU A 30 12.31 0.82 5.29
N GLU A 31 13.10 1.89 5.39
CA GLU A 31 14.52 1.93 5.05
C GLU A 31 14.81 1.38 3.64
N VAL A 32 14.00 1.81 2.67
CA VAL A 32 14.13 1.44 1.25
C VAL A 32 14.14 2.67 0.36
N THR A 33 14.37 2.47 -0.94
CA THR A 33 14.28 3.56 -1.91
C THR A 33 12.84 3.80 -2.37
N MET A 34 12.53 5.04 -2.77
CA MET A 34 11.23 5.35 -3.39
C MET A 34 10.93 4.48 -4.62
N ARG A 35 11.95 4.10 -5.40
CA ARG A 35 11.78 3.19 -6.55
C ARG A 35 11.25 1.82 -6.14
N SER A 36 11.71 1.30 -4.99
CA SER A 36 11.17 0.05 -4.43
C SER A 36 9.71 0.23 -4.01
N VAL A 37 9.39 1.34 -3.33
CA VAL A 37 8.00 1.66 -2.94
C VAL A 37 7.09 1.75 -4.17
N TYR A 38 7.49 2.44 -5.24
CA TYR A 38 6.68 2.51 -6.46
C TYR A 38 6.41 1.15 -7.08
N ARG A 39 7.42 0.27 -7.14
CA ARG A 39 7.24 -1.11 -7.64
C ARG A 39 6.31 -1.93 -6.76
N ASP A 40 6.42 -1.76 -5.44
CA ASP A 40 5.60 -2.48 -4.49
C ASP A 40 4.14 -1.99 -4.50
N ILE A 41 3.90 -0.69 -4.63
CA ILE A 41 2.56 -0.11 -4.84
C ILE A 41 1.95 -0.63 -6.14
N ALA A 42 2.71 -0.64 -7.25
CA ALA A 42 2.23 -1.18 -8.52
C ALA A 42 1.89 -2.68 -8.41
N ALA A 43 2.69 -3.47 -7.68
CA ALA A 43 2.41 -4.87 -7.41
C ALA A 43 1.13 -5.06 -6.57
N LEU A 44 0.94 -4.22 -5.54
CA LEU A 44 -0.28 -4.21 -4.71
C LEU A 44 -1.52 -3.87 -5.54
N GLN A 45 -1.45 -2.87 -6.41
CA GLN A 45 -2.54 -2.52 -7.32
C GLN A 45 -2.84 -3.64 -8.33
N ALA A 46 -1.81 -4.31 -8.85
CA ALA A 46 -1.99 -5.49 -9.71
C ALA A 46 -2.69 -6.66 -8.98
N MET A 47 -2.46 -6.79 -7.67
CA MET A 47 -3.18 -7.73 -6.79
C MET A 47 -4.58 -7.23 -6.35
N ARG A 48 -5.08 -6.16 -6.99
CA ARG A 48 -6.38 -5.52 -6.68
C ARG A 48 -6.50 -4.93 -5.28
N VAL A 49 -5.39 -4.63 -4.61
CA VAL A 49 -5.44 -3.84 -3.37
C VAL A 49 -5.89 -2.42 -3.72
N PRO A 50 -6.90 -1.85 -3.04
CA PRO A 50 -7.53 -0.58 -3.41
C PRO A 50 -6.69 0.63 -2.97
N ILE A 51 -5.45 0.69 -3.42
CA ILE A 51 -4.51 1.79 -3.18
C ILE A 51 -4.74 2.86 -4.24
N GLN A 52 -5.04 4.06 -3.79
CA GLN A 52 -5.18 5.23 -4.63
C GLN A 52 -4.11 6.27 -4.36
N GLY A 53 -3.95 7.18 -5.33
CA GLY A 53 -2.96 8.24 -5.29
C GLY A 53 -1.77 7.95 -6.20
N GLY A 54 -0.72 8.74 -6.07
CA GLY A 54 0.38 8.75 -7.03
C GLY A 54 1.56 9.61 -6.61
N ARG A 55 2.53 9.76 -7.51
CA ARG A 55 3.70 10.64 -7.29
C ARG A 55 3.25 12.06 -6.97
N GLY A 56 3.90 12.67 -5.98
CA GLY A 56 3.63 14.05 -5.55
C GLY A 56 2.39 14.23 -4.66
N ILE A 57 1.40 13.34 -4.76
CA ILE A 57 0.13 13.44 -4.01
C ILE A 57 0.14 12.49 -2.79
N GLY A 58 0.87 11.38 -2.88
CA GLY A 58 0.90 10.32 -1.88
C GLY A 58 -0.18 9.26 -2.11
N TYR A 59 -0.25 8.30 -1.20
CA TYR A 59 -1.09 7.12 -1.31
C TYR A 59 -2.04 6.99 -0.13
N ILE A 60 -3.24 6.49 -0.41
CA ILE A 60 -4.23 6.10 0.59
C ILE A 60 -4.75 4.70 0.27
N LEU A 61 -5.12 3.96 1.30
CA LEU A 61 -5.93 2.76 1.13
C LEU A 61 -7.41 3.20 1.20
N ARG A 62 -8.21 2.93 0.17
CA ARG A 62 -9.63 3.28 0.23
C ARG A 62 -10.32 2.50 1.36
N PRO A 63 -11.11 3.18 2.22
CA PRO A 63 -12.04 2.50 3.11
C PRO A 63 -13.12 1.81 2.27
N GLY A 64 -13.57 0.63 2.71
CA GLY A 64 -14.71 -0.07 2.09
C GLY A 64 -14.38 -1.23 1.13
N PHE A 65 -13.18 -1.82 1.20
CA PHE A 65 -13.00 -3.18 0.68
C PHE A 65 -13.21 -4.18 1.82
N ASP A 66 -14.47 -4.46 2.11
CA ASP A 66 -14.84 -5.75 2.65
C ASP A 66 -14.55 -6.77 1.55
N LEU A 67 -13.87 -7.87 1.88
CA LEU A 67 -13.93 -9.04 1.01
C LEU A 67 -15.42 -9.29 0.74
N PRO A 68 -15.87 -9.49 -0.52
CA PRO A 68 -17.23 -9.96 -0.73
C PRO A 68 -17.42 -11.19 0.15
N PRO A 69 -18.51 -11.28 0.93
CA PRO A 69 -18.72 -12.39 1.84
C PRO A 69 -18.54 -13.67 1.02
N LEU A 70 -17.57 -14.49 1.44
CA LEU A 70 -17.39 -15.82 0.87
C LEU A 70 -18.68 -16.57 1.17
N MET A 71 -19.61 -16.56 0.21
CA MET A 71 -20.74 -17.47 0.21
C MET A 71 -20.13 -18.85 0.03
N PHE A 72 -19.95 -19.55 1.14
CA PHE A 72 -19.78 -21.00 1.12
C PHE A 72 -21.15 -21.58 0.76
N SER A 73 -21.31 -21.98 -0.50
CA SER A 73 -22.36 -22.90 -0.95
C SER A 73 -21.73 -24.24 -1.26
#